data_AF-A0A958S4W2-F1
#
_entry.id   AF-A0A958S4W2-F1
#
_cell.length_a   1.000
_cell.length_b   1.000
_cell.length_c   1.000
_cell.angle_alpha   90.00
_cell.angle_beta   90.00
_cell.angle_gamma   90.00
#
_symmetry.space_group_name_H-M   'P 1'
#
loop_
_entity.id
_entity.type
_entity.pdbx_description
1 polymer ?
#
loop_
_entity_poly.entity_id
_entity_poly.type
_entity_poly.pdbx_seq_one_letter_code
_entity_poly.pdbx_strand_id
1 'polypeptide(L)'
;MARYLDLTNLCSQPESLRDEEWEQAFLAAIVDSNIELESKEAQQGPDGWPYMFAKTSKVATEPAVRLIDWLSTRGIGLVINAYKQMPDYIFTYGMIWGFKEFGSFRFDSQVASDGVVTFEKGDRVIAGPPTEEYLPIYVREILADFFL
;
A
#
# COMPACT_ATOMS: atom_id res chain seq x y z
N MET A 1 -23.15 -9.58 15.21
CA MET A 1 -22.62 -9.48 13.84
C MET A 1 -22.10 -8.07 13.66
N ALA A 2 -20.78 -7.88 13.57
CA ALA A 2 -20.20 -6.57 13.30
C ALA A 2 -20.69 -6.12 11.91
N ARG A 3 -21.31 -4.94 11.86
CA ARG A 3 -21.79 -4.35 10.61
C ARG A 3 -20.54 -3.85 9.87
N TYR A 4 -19.99 -4.65 8.97
CA TYR A 4 -18.91 -4.21 8.09
C TYR A 4 -19.39 -2.96 7.35
N LEU A 5 -18.74 -1.83 7.60
CA LEU A 5 -19.03 -0.58 6.94
C LEU A 5 -18.54 -0.68 5.49
N ASP A 6 -19.43 -0.38 4.54
CA ASP A 6 -19.08 -0.22 3.12
C ASP A 6 -18.00 0.84 2.94
N LEU A 7 -17.06 0.64 2.00
CA LEU A 7 -15.90 1.50 1.76
C LEU A 7 -16.32 2.97 1.57
N THR A 8 -17.38 3.21 0.79
CA THR A 8 -17.90 4.56 0.55
C THR A 8 -18.35 5.24 1.85
N ASN A 9 -18.94 4.48 2.77
CA ASN A 9 -19.35 5.01 4.07
C ASN A 9 -18.13 5.34 4.94
N LEU A 10 -17.08 4.51 4.93
CA LEU A 10 -15.83 4.80 5.64
C LEU A 10 -15.18 6.09 5.13
N CYS A 11 -15.09 6.28 3.81
CA CYS A 11 -14.57 7.51 3.18
C CYS A 11 -15.41 8.77 3.44
N SER A 12 -16.66 8.60 3.87
CA SER A 12 -17.56 9.71 4.21
C SER A 12 -17.40 10.20 5.65
N GLN A 13 -16.72 9.43 6.51
CA GLN A 13 -16.53 9.82 7.90
C GLN A 13 -15.56 11.02 8.01
N PRO A 14 -15.81 11.96 8.94
CA PRO A 14 -14.88 13.04 9.25
C PRO A 14 -13.51 12.51 9.66
N GLU A 15 -12.45 13.25 9.32
CA GLU A 15 -11.06 12.91 9.65
C GLU A 15 -10.84 12.67 11.15
N SER A 16 -11.55 13.40 12.01
CA SER A 16 -11.46 13.26 13.46
C SER A 16 -11.96 11.90 14.00
N LEU A 17 -12.62 11.09 13.17
CA LEU A 17 -13.08 9.74 13.51
C LEU A 17 -12.27 8.65 12.80
N ARG A 18 -11.21 9.02 12.07
CA ARG A 18 -10.37 8.09 11.32
C ARG A 18 -9.17 7.67 12.15
N ASP A 19 -9.43 6.86 13.15
CA ASP A 19 -8.42 6.26 14.02
C ASP A 19 -7.91 4.91 13.47
N GLU A 20 -7.20 4.15 14.30
CA GLU A 20 -6.68 2.83 13.94
C GLU A 20 -7.81 1.84 13.61
N GLU A 21 -8.97 1.92 14.29
CA GLU A 21 -10.10 1.04 14.00
C GLU A 21 -10.71 1.35 12.63
N TRP A 22 -10.81 2.65 12.29
CA TRP A 22 -11.22 3.08 10.96
C TRP A 22 -10.26 2.57 9.89
N GLU A 23 -8.94 2.70 10.10
CA GLU A 23 -7.94 2.25 9.15
C GLU A 23 -8.04 0.74 8.92
N GLN A 24 -8.19 -0.05 9.99
CA GLN A 24 -8.39 -1.50 9.87
C GLN A 24 -9.66 -1.84 9.09
N ALA A 25 -10.76 -1.14 9.35
CA ALA A 25 -12.01 -1.33 8.61
C ALA A 25 -11.85 -0.94 7.14
N PHE A 26 -11.13 0.14 6.85
CA PHE A 26 -10.85 0.63 5.50
C PHE A 26 -9.99 -0.35 4.70
N LEU A 27 -8.89 -0.82 5.27
CA LEU A 27 -7.98 -1.78 4.64
C LEU A 27 -8.64 -3.14 4.39
N ALA A 28 -9.59 -3.55 5.23
CA ALA A 28 -10.41 -4.73 4.96
C ALA A 28 -11.43 -4.46 3.85
N ALA A 29 -12.14 -3.33 3.91
CA ALA A 29 -13.21 -3.00 2.97
C ALA A 29 -12.70 -2.76 1.55
N ILE A 30 -11.50 -2.19 1.38
CA ILE A 30 -10.96 -1.89 0.05
C ILE A 30 -10.76 -3.16 -0.78
N VAL A 31 -10.34 -4.28 -0.17
CA VAL A 31 -10.04 -5.54 -0.90
C VAL A 31 -11.28 -6.10 -1.58
N ASP A 32 -12.43 -6.02 -0.93
CA ASP A 32 -13.72 -6.53 -1.42
C ASP A 32 -14.54 -5.49 -2.19
N SER A 33 -13.99 -4.30 -2.41
CA SER A 33 -14.70 -3.18 -3.02
C SER A 33 -14.45 -3.03 -4.52
N ASN A 34 -15.33 -2.25 -5.15
CA ASN A 34 -15.06 -1.66 -6.44
C ASN A 34 -14.70 -0.18 -6.29
N ILE A 35 -13.81 0.30 -7.17
CA ILE A 35 -13.36 1.68 -7.26
C ILE A 35 -13.50 2.20 -8.70
N GLU A 36 -13.36 3.51 -8.87
CA GLU A 36 -13.35 4.16 -10.18
C GLU A 36 -11.99 4.83 -10.37
N LEU A 37 -11.30 4.55 -11.49
CA LEU A 37 -10.05 5.23 -11.81
C LEU A 37 -10.32 6.67 -12.22
N GLU A 38 -9.58 7.61 -11.64
CA GLU A 38 -9.65 9.03 -12.02
C GLU A 38 -8.84 9.33 -13.28
N SER A 39 -7.78 8.55 -13.51
CA SER A 39 -6.89 8.64 -14.67
C SER A 39 -6.58 7.26 -15.22
N LYS A 40 -6.25 7.19 -16.52
CA LYS A 40 -5.74 5.95 -17.14
C LYS A 40 -4.24 5.74 -16.88
N GLU A 41 -3.55 6.81 -16.51
CA GLU A 41 -2.11 6.84 -16.32
C GLU A 41 -1.78 7.25 -14.88
N ALA A 42 -0.71 6.65 -14.35
CA ALA A 42 -0.17 7.02 -13.06
C ALA A 42 0.50 8.40 -13.13
N GLN A 43 0.43 9.13 -12.02
CA GLN A 43 1.01 10.46 -11.87
C GLN A 43 2.12 10.43 -10.82
N GLN A 44 3.14 11.27 -11.00
CA GLN A 44 4.23 11.36 -10.04
C GLN A 44 3.77 12.07 -8.76
N GLY A 45 3.99 11.43 -7.62
CA GLY A 45 3.75 11.98 -6.29
C GLY A 45 4.84 12.98 -5.87
N PRO A 46 4.62 13.71 -4.76
CA PRO A 46 5.59 14.67 -4.24
C PRO A 46 6.89 14.02 -3.72
N ASP A 47 6.85 12.71 -3.46
CA ASP A 47 7.99 11.85 -3.11
C ASP A 47 8.76 11.35 -4.35
N GLY A 48 8.32 11.70 -5.56
CA GLY A 48 8.86 11.23 -6.82
C GLY A 48 8.33 9.87 -7.29
N TRP A 49 7.53 9.17 -6.48
CA TRP A 49 7.02 7.83 -6.78
C TRP A 49 5.75 7.89 -7.65
N PRO A 50 5.50 6.97 -8.59
CA PRO A 50 4.26 6.96 -9.37
C PRO A 50 3.05 6.45 -8.57
N TYR A 51 1.90 7.12 -8.72
CA TYR A 51 0.62 6.75 -8.10
C TYR A 51 -0.52 6.73 -9.09
N MET A 52 -1.37 5.70 -9.00
CA MET A 52 -2.67 5.68 -9.66
C MET A 52 -3.69 6.38 -8.77
N PHE A 53 -4.54 7.23 -9.34
CA PHE A 53 -5.60 7.91 -8.60
C PHE A 53 -6.94 7.24 -8.86
N ALA A 54 -7.63 6.90 -7.79
CA ALA A 54 -8.94 6.27 -7.83
C ALA A 54 -9.87 6.96 -6.83
N LYS A 55 -11.17 6.84 -7.08
CA LYS A 55 -12.22 7.33 -6.19
C LYS A 55 -13.21 6.25 -5.84
N THR A 56 -13.81 6.39 -4.65
CA THR A 56 -14.90 5.55 -4.19
C THR A 56 -16.23 6.06 -4.74
N SER A 57 -17.06 5.16 -5.27
CA SER A 57 -18.35 5.52 -5.84
C SER A 57 -19.32 4.35 -5.73
N LYS A 58 -20.62 4.65 -5.52
CA LYS A 58 -21.67 3.62 -5.47
C LYS A 58 -21.90 2.92 -6.81
N VAL A 59 -21.43 3.51 -7.90
CA VAL A 59 -21.51 2.95 -9.27
C VAL A 59 -20.16 2.42 -9.75
N ALA A 60 -19.16 2.31 -8.85
CA ALA A 60 -17.87 1.77 -9.19
C ALA A 60 -17.98 0.31 -9.64
N THR A 61 -17.21 -0.04 -10.67
CA THR A 61 -17.24 -1.38 -11.29
C THR A 61 -15.88 -2.07 -11.34
N GLU A 62 -14.77 -1.33 -11.16
CA GLU A 62 -13.43 -1.91 -11.21
C GLU A 62 -13.09 -2.53 -9.85
N PRO A 63 -12.85 -3.86 -9.76
CA PRO A 63 -12.50 -4.48 -8.49
C PRO A 63 -11.12 -3.99 -8.00
N ALA A 64 -11.07 -3.43 -6.80
CA ALA A 64 -9.84 -2.84 -6.26
C ALA A 64 -8.71 -3.87 -6.15
N VAL A 65 -9.01 -5.12 -5.77
CA VAL A 65 -8.02 -6.20 -5.68
C VAL A 65 -7.31 -6.47 -7.01
N ARG A 66 -8.01 -6.36 -8.15
CA ARG A 66 -7.41 -6.56 -9.47
C ARG A 66 -6.49 -5.40 -9.84
N LEU A 67 -6.88 -4.18 -9.46
CA LEU A 67 -6.03 -3.02 -9.62
C LEU A 67 -4.77 -3.14 -8.75
N ILE A 68 -4.90 -3.53 -7.48
CA ILE A 68 -3.77 -3.71 -6.56
C ILE A 68 -2.76 -4.72 -7.12
N ASP A 69 -3.22 -5.87 -7.61
CA ASP A 69 -2.35 -6.86 -8.28
C ASP A 69 -1.64 -6.25 -9.51
N TRP A 70 -2.37 -5.53 -10.36
CA TRP A 70 -1.80 -4.87 -11.53
C TRP A 70 -0.75 -3.80 -11.17
N LEU A 71 -0.98 -3.01 -10.13
CA LEU A 71 -0.08 -1.97 -9.64
C LEU A 71 1.20 -2.56 -9.03
N SER A 72 1.08 -3.67 -8.31
CA SER A 72 2.20 -4.34 -7.63
C SER A 72 3.31 -4.81 -8.58
N THR A 73 2.97 -5.10 -9.83
CA THR A 73 3.92 -5.55 -10.85
C THR A 73 4.56 -4.40 -11.64
N ARG A 74 4.16 -3.15 -11.37
CA ARG A 74 4.57 -1.96 -12.11
C ARG A 74 5.24 -0.90 -11.26
N GLY A 75 5.36 -1.13 -9.96
CA GLY A 75 5.97 -0.15 -9.06
C GLY A 75 5.08 1.03 -8.75
N ILE A 76 3.75 0.91 -8.86
CA ILE A 76 2.83 2.04 -8.75
C ILE A 76 2.08 1.97 -7.42
N GLY A 77 2.00 3.09 -6.71
CA GLY A 77 1.13 3.25 -5.53
C GLY A 77 -0.33 3.53 -5.90
N LEU A 78 -1.21 3.65 -4.91
CA LEU A 78 -2.63 3.97 -5.11
C LEU A 78 -3.06 5.09 -4.16
N VAL A 79 -3.74 6.11 -4.68
CA VAL A 79 -4.34 7.17 -3.86
C VAL A 79 -5.86 7.10 -4.02
N ILE A 80 -6.56 7.11 -2.88
CA ILE A 80 -8.02 7.08 -2.83
C ILE A 80 -8.57 8.48 -2.57
N ASN A 81 -9.47 8.93 -3.44
CA ASN A 81 -10.18 10.21 -3.39
C ASN A 81 -9.22 11.42 -3.36
N ALA A 82 -8.26 11.46 -4.29
CA ALA A 82 -7.23 12.50 -4.39
C ALA A 82 -7.79 13.90 -4.70
N TYR A 83 -9.02 13.99 -5.20
CA TYR A 83 -9.73 15.26 -5.44
C TYR A 83 -10.08 16.03 -4.15
N LYS A 84 -9.97 15.39 -2.98
CA LYS A 84 -10.16 16.04 -1.68
C LYS A 84 -8.91 16.84 -1.29
N GLN A 85 -9.05 17.79 -0.36
CA GLN A 85 -7.91 18.53 0.18
C GLN A 85 -6.87 17.58 0.82
N MET A 86 -7.35 16.55 1.51
CA MET A 86 -6.55 15.42 1.96
C MET A 86 -7.14 14.14 1.35
N PRO A 87 -6.34 13.32 0.66
CA PRO A 87 -6.81 12.03 0.17
C PRO A 87 -7.28 11.16 1.34
N ASP A 88 -8.23 10.26 1.09
CA ASP A 88 -8.72 9.40 2.17
C ASP A 88 -7.68 8.35 2.58
N TYR A 89 -6.86 7.89 1.63
CA TYR A 89 -5.77 6.97 1.91
C TYR A 89 -4.72 7.00 0.80
N ILE A 90 -3.45 6.78 1.17
CA ILE A 90 -2.32 6.63 0.26
C ILE A 90 -1.70 5.26 0.51
N PHE A 91 -1.85 4.35 -0.44
CA PHE A 91 -1.12 3.10 -0.47
C PHE A 91 0.20 3.31 -1.19
N THR A 92 1.30 3.25 -0.45
CA THR A 92 2.63 3.27 -1.05
C THR A 92 2.87 1.99 -1.86
N TYR A 93 3.84 2.02 -2.79
CA TYR A 93 4.21 0.80 -3.51
C TYR A 93 4.60 -0.34 -2.57
N GLY A 94 5.30 -0.05 -1.46
CA GLY A 94 5.65 -1.06 -0.45
C GLY A 94 4.42 -1.76 0.15
N MET A 95 3.34 -1.02 0.41
CA MET A 95 2.08 -1.60 0.89
C MET A 95 1.40 -2.45 -0.18
N ILE A 96 1.35 -1.96 -1.42
CA ILE A 96 0.75 -2.69 -2.56
C ILE A 96 1.51 -4.00 -2.82
N TRP A 97 2.84 -3.94 -2.86
CA TRP A 97 3.69 -5.12 -3.02
C TRP A 97 3.54 -6.07 -1.83
N GLY A 98 3.63 -5.57 -0.61
CA GLY A 98 3.47 -6.39 0.59
C GLY A 98 2.12 -7.11 0.63
N PHE A 99 1.03 -6.44 0.24
CA PHE A 99 -0.27 -7.10 0.15
C PHE A 99 -0.28 -8.24 -0.88
N LYS A 100 0.37 -8.09 -2.03
CA LYS A 100 0.48 -9.16 -3.01
C LYS A 100 1.24 -10.38 -2.46
N GLU A 101 2.35 -10.16 -1.78
CA GLU A 101 3.19 -11.26 -1.29
C GLU A 101 2.60 -11.95 -0.05
N PHE A 102 1.96 -11.18 0.83
CA PHE A 102 1.57 -11.64 2.16
C PHE A 102 0.05 -11.66 2.41
N GLY A 103 -0.76 -11.18 1.46
CA GLY A 103 -2.22 -11.15 1.55
C GLY A 103 -2.77 -10.16 2.59
N SER A 104 -1.94 -9.25 3.08
CA SER A 104 -2.28 -8.31 4.15
C SER A 104 -1.57 -6.98 3.95
N PHE A 105 -2.28 -5.87 4.22
CA PHE A 105 -1.67 -4.54 4.33
C PHE A 105 -1.04 -4.30 5.71
N ARG A 106 -1.32 -5.17 6.68
CA ARG A 106 -0.76 -5.12 8.02
C ARG A 106 0.47 -6.00 8.10
N PHE A 107 1.57 -5.37 8.51
CA PHE A 107 2.79 -6.04 8.91
C PHE A 107 2.97 -5.77 10.39
N ASP A 108 3.17 -6.83 11.17
CA ASP A 108 3.60 -6.67 12.55
C ASP A 108 5.00 -6.07 12.51
N SER A 109 5.09 -4.74 12.66
CA SER A 109 6.37 -4.10 12.90
C SER A 109 6.79 -4.54 14.29
N GLN A 110 7.69 -5.52 14.39
CA GLN A 110 8.53 -5.57 15.57
C GLN A 110 9.21 -4.21 15.63
N VAL A 111 8.87 -3.43 16.65
CA VAL A 111 9.48 -2.12 16.88
C VAL A 111 10.97 -2.38 16.95
N ALA A 112 11.70 -1.98 15.90
CA ALA A 112 13.15 -2.04 15.93
C ALA A 112 13.56 -1.18 17.11
N SER A 113 14.24 -1.78 18.09
CA SER A 113 14.75 -1.02 19.22
C SER A 113 15.80 -0.06 18.69
N ASP A 114 15.56 1.25 18.80
CA ASP A 114 16.57 2.25 18.48
C ASP A 114 17.84 1.97 19.31
N GLY A 115 18.98 1.83 18.63
CA GLY A 115 20.23 1.50 19.29
C GLY A 115 21.39 1.22 18.34
N VAL A 116 22.60 1.20 18.90
CA VAL A 116 23.79 0.75 18.17
C VAL A 116 23.77 -0.77 18.11
N VAL A 117 23.57 -1.31 16.91
CA VAL A 117 23.81 -2.74 16.65
C VAL A 117 25.33 -2.94 16.65
N THR A 118 25.84 -3.59 17.69
CA THR A 118 27.27 -3.88 17.81
C THR A 118 27.48 -5.34 17.43
N PHE A 119 28.27 -5.59 16.38
CA PHE A 119 28.65 -6.95 15.99
C PHE A 119 29.93 -7.35 16.71
N GLU A 120 29.90 -8.45 17.47
CA GLU A 120 31.06 -9.01 18.14
C GLU A 120 31.83 -9.97 17.24
N LYS A 121 33.10 -10.20 17.58
CA LYS A 121 33.96 -11.15 16.85
C LYS A 121 33.46 -12.58 17.10
N GLY A 122 32.73 -13.12 16.14
CA GLY A 122 32.09 -14.43 16.22
C GLY A 122 30.64 -14.41 15.76
N ASP A 123 30.06 -13.22 15.60
CA ASP A 123 28.69 -13.07 15.11
C ASP A 123 28.57 -13.56 13.67
N ARG A 124 27.51 -14.33 13.42
CA ARG A 124 27.14 -14.77 12.08
C ARG A 124 26.41 -13.63 11.38
N VAL A 125 27.18 -12.76 10.74
CA VAL A 125 26.62 -11.76 9.82
C VAL A 125 26.33 -12.45 8.49
N ILE A 126 25.06 -12.44 8.09
CA ILE A 126 24.64 -12.86 6.76
C ILE A 126 24.64 -11.61 5.88
N ALA A 127 25.50 -11.59 4.87
CA ALA A 127 25.61 -10.51 3.91
C ALA A 127 25.68 -11.07 2.48
N GLY A 128 25.12 -10.31 1.53
CA GLY A 128 25.04 -10.72 0.13
C GLY A 128 23.84 -10.06 -0.55
N PRO A 129 23.69 -10.26 -1.87
CA PRO A 129 22.46 -9.86 -2.55
C PRO A 129 21.27 -10.60 -1.92
N PRO A 130 20.08 -9.97 -1.84
CA PRO A 130 18.90 -10.68 -1.35
C PRO A 130 18.64 -11.92 -2.23
N THR A 131 17.99 -12.93 -1.67
CA THR A 131 17.49 -14.08 -2.45
C THR A 131 16.21 -13.69 -3.19
N GLU A 132 15.84 -14.42 -4.25
CA GLU A 132 14.57 -14.15 -4.95
C GLU A 132 13.36 -14.35 -4.03
N GLU A 133 13.44 -15.29 -3.10
CA GLU A 133 12.43 -15.52 -2.06
C GLU A 133 12.28 -14.29 -1.14
N TYR A 134 13.38 -13.62 -0.80
CA TYR A 134 13.36 -12.45 0.07
C TYR A 134 12.96 -11.16 -0.67
N LEU A 135 13.49 -10.97 -1.88
CA LEU A 135 13.19 -9.82 -2.73
C LEU A 135 13.14 -10.28 -4.19
N PRO A 136 11.96 -10.49 -4.77
CA PRO A 136 11.82 -11.00 -6.14
C PRO A 136 12.50 -10.10 -7.17
N ILE A 137 12.97 -10.68 -8.29
CA ILE A 137 13.68 -9.95 -9.35
C ILE A 137 12.87 -8.75 -9.85
N TYR A 138 11.58 -8.95 -10.14
CA TYR A 138 10.73 -7.88 -10.67
C TYR A 138 10.63 -6.68 -9.70
N VAL A 139 10.68 -6.93 -8.39
CA VAL A 139 10.68 -5.86 -7.37
C VAL A 139 12.01 -5.12 -7.40
N ARG A 140 13.12 -5.83 -7.55
CA ARG A 140 14.45 -5.21 -7.65
C ARG A 140 14.56 -4.31 -8.87
N GLU A 141 14.02 -4.74 -10.00
CA GLU A 141 14.00 -3.94 -11.23
C GLU A 141 13.23 -2.63 -10.99
N ILE A 142 12.03 -2.70 -10.40
CA ILE A 142 11.24 -1.53 -10.02
C ILE A 142 12.00 -0.59 -9.08
N LEU A 143 12.64 -1.14 -8.04
CA LEU A 143 13.40 -0.33 -7.08
C LEU A 143 14.64 0.28 -7.73
N ALA A 144 15.34 -0.46 -8.58
CA ALA A 144 16.48 0.04 -9.33
C ALA A 144 16.08 1.19 -10.25
N ASP A 145 14.99 1.05 -11.01
CA ASP A 145 14.47 2.08 -11.91
C ASP A 145 14.10 3.37 -11.15
N PHE A 146 13.70 3.28 -9.88
CA PHE A 146 13.40 4.45 -9.06
C PHE A 146 14.66 5.13 -8.48
N PHE A 147 15.66 4.34 -8.05
CA PHE A 147 16.85 4.87 -7.37
C PHE A 147 18.01 5.25 -8.30
N LEU A 148 17.93 4.91 -9.59
CA LEU A 148 18.92 5.22 -10.62
C LEU A 148 18.61 6.55 -11.33
#